data_AF-A0A954VWT0-F1
#
_entry.id   AF-A0A954VWT0-F1
#
_cell.length_a   1.000
_cell.length_b   1.000
_cell.length_c   1.000
_cell.angle_alpha   90.00
_cell.angle_beta   90.00
_cell.angle_gamma   90.00
#
_symmetry.space_group_name_H-M   'P 1'
#
loop_
_entity.id
_entity.type
_entity.pdbx_description
1 polymer ?
#
loop_
_entity_poly.entity_id
_entity_poly.type
_entity_poly.pdbx_seq_one_letter_code
_entity_poly.pdbx_strand_id
1 'polypeptide(L)'
;TPIPTLDAIFEAGNKLVCLGLMSIYAFSPTVATILNLSILFVCLLVFQWTRRRVTYYRTILFEFLSNWFSGSKPQKNELIVFPKATVHRIPALAKCYLVKTDNGWRIECRRWLRPALIVEPNSGAAIVFAAGFLKNTIRIEPDHTFFFGRRYNRAFDELVAMFQGEVCESSIDACRQSAKEIQASTKAALLG
;
A
#
# COMPACT_ATOMS: atom_id res chain seq x y z
N THR A 1 -19.43 14.89 -0.31
CA THR A 1 -19.59 16.36 -0.34
C THR A 1 -18.38 16.97 0.33
N PRO A 2 -17.69 17.97 -0.25
CA PRO A 2 -16.57 18.59 0.43
C PRO A 2 -17.11 19.32 1.66
N ILE A 3 -16.31 19.32 2.73
CA ILE A 3 -16.66 20.02 3.97
C ILE A 3 -16.59 21.53 3.64
N PRO A 4 -17.65 22.32 3.87
CA PRO A 4 -17.73 23.71 3.40
C PRO A 4 -16.60 24.61 3.94
N THR A 5 -16.06 24.27 5.11
CA THR A 5 -14.88 24.95 5.67
C THR A 5 -13.60 24.68 4.88
N LEU A 6 -13.41 23.46 4.35
CA LEU A 6 -12.27 23.14 3.50
C LEU A 6 -12.34 23.90 2.18
N ASP A 7 -13.53 24.02 1.60
CA ASP A 7 -13.74 24.74 0.34
C ASP A 7 -13.36 26.21 0.47
N ALA A 8 -13.81 26.88 1.55
CA ALA A 8 -13.45 28.26 1.85
C ALA A 8 -11.95 28.47 2.10
N ILE A 9 -11.28 27.53 2.77
CA ILE A 9 -9.82 27.58 2.99
C ILE A 9 -9.08 27.45 1.65
N PHE A 10 -9.52 26.54 0.77
CA PHE A 10 -8.90 26.38 -0.55
C PHE A 10 -9.13 27.61 -1.44
N GLU A 11 -10.31 28.22 -1.40
CA GLU A 11 -10.62 29.44 -2.15
C GLU A 11 -9.75 30.62 -1.68
N ALA A 12 -9.67 30.85 -0.36
CA ALA A 12 -8.86 31.91 0.22
C ALA A 12 -7.37 31.69 -0.08
N GLY A 13 -6.89 30.45 0.06
CA GLY A 13 -5.50 30.07 -0.26
C GLY A 13 -5.16 30.32 -1.73
N ASN A 14 -6.04 29.91 -2.65
CA ASN A 14 -5.82 30.13 -4.09
C ASN A 14 -5.78 31.62 -4.44
N LYS A 15 -6.69 32.43 -3.87
CA LYS A 15 -6.70 33.88 -4.07
C LYS A 15 -5.43 34.56 -3.54
N LEU A 16 -4.96 34.16 -2.36
CA LEU A 16 -3.75 34.70 -1.75
C LEU A 16 -2.49 34.34 -2.55
N VAL A 17 -2.40 33.11 -3.07
CA VAL A 17 -1.30 32.69 -3.95
C VAL A 17 -1.32 33.49 -5.26
N CYS A 18 -2.48 33.66 -5.89
CA CYS A 18 -2.62 34.48 -7.10
C CYS A 18 -2.23 35.94 -6.85
N LEU A 19 -2.64 36.53 -5.72
CA LEU A 19 -2.26 37.90 -5.34
C LEU A 19 -0.74 38.01 -5.17
N GLY A 20 -0.13 37.09 -4.42
CA GLY A 20 1.31 37.08 -4.19
C GLY A 20 2.10 36.91 -5.49
N LEU A 21 1.65 36.04 -6.39
CA LEU A 21 2.26 35.86 -7.70
C LEU A 21 2.14 37.11 -8.56
N MET A 22 0.97 37.76 -8.60
CA MET A 22 0.76 39.03 -9.31
C MET A 22 1.68 40.14 -8.78
N SER A 23 1.82 40.26 -7.46
CA SER A 23 2.74 41.22 -6.85
C SER A 23 4.19 40.97 -7.27
N ILE A 24 4.65 39.72 -7.28
CA ILE A 24 6.01 39.36 -7.70
C ILE A 24 6.20 39.58 -9.21
N TYR A 25 5.16 39.30 -10.01
CA TYR A 25 5.16 39.49 -11.46
C TYR A 25 5.41 40.95 -11.86
N ALA A 26 4.87 41.91 -11.09
CA ALA A 26 5.05 43.33 -11.32
C ALA A 26 6.50 43.82 -11.10
N PHE A 27 7.27 43.14 -10.24
CA PHE A 27 8.67 43.49 -9.96
C PHE A 27 9.66 42.82 -10.91
N SER A 28 9.48 41.53 -11.23
CA SER A 28 10.37 40.81 -12.14
C SER A 28 9.71 39.54 -12.71
N PRO A 29 9.45 39.49 -14.04
CA PRO A 29 8.89 38.30 -14.68
C PRO A 29 9.74 37.04 -14.48
N THR A 30 11.08 37.18 -14.49
CA THR A 30 12.00 36.04 -14.32
C THR A 30 11.89 35.44 -12.92
N VAL A 31 11.82 36.27 -11.87
CA VAL A 31 11.66 35.78 -10.49
C VAL A 31 10.34 35.03 -10.33
N ALA A 32 9.25 35.54 -10.92
CA ALA A 32 7.97 34.87 -10.90
C ALA A 32 8.01 33.49 -11.59
N THR A 33 8.71 33.36 -12.72
CA THR A 33 8.86 32.06 -13.40
C THR A 33 9.65 31.05 -12.57
N ILE A 34 10.76 31.46 -11.93
CA ILE A 34 11.56 30.59 -11.06
C ILE A 34 10.71 30.14 -9.87
N LEU A 35 9.94 31.06 -9.26
CA LEU A 35 9.05 30.74 -8.16
C LEU A 35 7.98 29.72 -8.57
N ASN A 36 7.31 29.92 -9.71
CA ASN A 36 6.31 28.99 -10.23
C ASN A 36 6.91 27.60 -10.51
N LEU A 37 8.11 27.53 -11.10
CA LEU A 37 8.80 26.26 -11.31
C LEU A 37 9.16 25.57 -9.99
N SER A 38 9.58 26.34 -8.98
CA SER A 38 9.89 25.79 -7.65
C SER A 38 8.64 25.22 -6.96
N ILE A 39 7.51 25.94 -7.03
CA ILE A 39 6.22 25.47 -6.49
C ILE A 39 5.79 24.21 -7.23
N LEU A 40 5.87 24.20 -8.56
CA LEU A 40 5.56 23.03 -9.38
C LEU A 40 6.43 21.83 -8.98
N PHE A 41 7.72 22.04 -8.76
CA PHE A 41 8.64 20.99 -8.34
C PHE A 41 8.25 20.42 -6.97
N VAL A 42 7.94 21.27 -5.99
CA VAL A 42 7.44 20.83 -4.67
C VAL A 42 6.12 20.05 -4.82
N CYS A 43 5.19 20.56 -5.62
CA CYS A 43 3.92 19.87 -5.92
C CYS A 43 4.16 18.48 -6.52
N LEU A 44 5.12 18.32 -7.44
CA LEU A 44 5.49 17.02 -8.00
C LEU A 44 6.06 16.07 -6.95
N LEU A 45 6.87 16.55 -6.02
CA LEU A 45 7.40 15.74 -4.91
C LEU A 45 6.27 15.25 -3.99
N VAL A 46 5.38 16.16 -3.58
CA VAL A 46 4.21 15.83 -2.75
C VAL A 46 3.29 14.86 -3.50
N PHE A 47 3.04 15.10 -4.79
CA PHE A 47 2.19 14.23 -5.61
C PHE A 47 2.75 12.81 -5.71
N GLN A 48 4.06 12.64 -5.90
CA GLN A 48 4.67 11.31 -5.90
C GLN A 48 4.51 10.60 -4.55
N TRP A 49 4.68 11.32 -3.44
CA TRP A 49 4.49 10.78 -2.10
C TRP A 49 3.03 10.39 -1.83
N THR A 50 2.08 11.27 -2.15
CA THR A 50 0.64 11.04 -2.01
C THR A 50 0.17 9.89 -2.89
N ARG A 51 0.60 9.84 -4.15
CA ARG A 51 0.27 8.74 -5.08
C ARG A 51 0.66 7.39 -4.50
N ARG A 52 1.82 7.28 -3.85
CA ARG A 52 2.26 6.05 -3.17
C ARG A 52 1.32 5.66 -2.03
N ARG A 53 0.98 6.62 -1.15
CA ARG A 53 0.07 6.38 -0.02
C ARG A 53 -1.34 5.99 -0.50
N VAL A 54 -1.91 6.73 -1.44
CA VAL A 54 -3.23 6.47 -2.01
C VAL A 54 -3.28 5.10 -2.67
N THR A 55 -2.24 4.70 -3.41
CA THR A 55 -2.18 3.38 -4.03
C THR A 55 -2.22 2.27 -2.98
N TYR A 56 -1.42 2.38 -1.91
CA TYR A 56 -1.44 1.42 -0.81
C TYR A 56 -2.82 1.33 -0.14
N TYR A 57 -3.37 2.46 0.30
CA TYR A 57 -4.66 2.46 1.01
C TYR A 57 -5.79 1.96 0.12
N ARG A 58 -5.84 2.40 -1.14
CA ARG A 58 -6.84 1.94 -2.11
C ARG A 58 -6.73 0.44 -2.32
N THR A 59 -5.53 -0.11 -2.49
CA THR A 59 -5.37 -1.57 -2.67
C THR A 59 -5.78 -2.35 -1.42
N ILE A 60 -5.28 -1.98 -0.23
CA ILE A 60 -5.61 -2.71 1.01
C ILE A 60 -7.10 -2.61 1.36
N LEU A 61 -7.68 -1.40 1.31
CA LEU A 61 -9.10 -1.21 1.62
C LEU A 61 -10.00 -1.86 0.57
N PHE A 62 -9.66 -1.75 -0.71
CA PHE A 62 -10.44 -2.40 -1.77
C PHE A 62 -10.36 -3.92 -1.67
N GLU A 63 -9.19 -4.50 -1.37
CA GLU A 63 -9.07 -5.94 -1.17
C GLU A 63 -9.77 -6.43 0.10
N PHE A 64 -9.74 -5.64 1.18
CA PHE A 64 -10.50 -5.91 2.39
C PHE A 64 -12.01 -5.93 2.13
N LEU A 65 -12.53 -4.90 1.46
CA LEU A 65 -13.94 -4.81 1.08
C LEU A 65 -14.32 -5.91 0.09
N SER A 66 -13.49 -6.14 -0.94
CA SER A 66 -13.74 -7.16 -1.96
C SER A 66 -13.79 -8.57 -1.36
N ASN A 67 -12.97 -8.87 -0.34
CA ASN A 67 -13.00 -10.18 0.33
C ASN A 67 -14.32 -10.41 1.08
N TRP A 68 -15.04 -9.35 1.47
CA TRP A 68 -16.38 -9.47 2.05
C TRP A 68 -17.38 -9.99 1.02
N PHE A 69 -17.29 -9.52 -0.22
CA PHE A 69 -18.25 -9.85 -1.27
C PHE A 69 -17.86 -11.08 -2.11
N SER A 70 -16.56 -11.33 -2.30
CA SER A 70 -16.09 -12.38 -3.21
C SER A 70 -14.78 -13.00 -2.72
N GLY A 71 -14.81 -14.32 -2.48
CA GLY A 71 -13.59 -15.09 -2.24
C GLY A 71 -12.86 -15.31 -3.56
N SER A 72 -11.74 -14.60 -3.77
CA SER A 72 -10.88 -14.84 -4.93
C SER A 72 -9.91 -15.98 -4.65
N LYS A 73 -9.70 -16.87 -5.63
CA LYS A 73 -8.59 -17.83 -5.62
C LYS A 73 -7.33 -17.23 -6.25
N PRO A 74 -6.13 -17.58 -5.77
CA PRO A 74 -4.88 -17.14 -6.39
C PRO A 74 -4.73 -17.80 -7.76
N GLN A 75 -5.02 -17.05 -8.83
CA GLN A 75 -4.89 -17.54 -10.22
C GLN A 75 -3.55 -17.21 -10.87
N LYS A 76 -2.82 -16.26 -10.30
CA LYS A 76 -1.55 -15.79 -10.86
C LYS A 76 -0.43 -16.08 -9.89
N ASN A 77 0.73 -16.42 -10.44
CA ASN A 77 2.00 -16.57 -9.71
C ASN A 77 2.58 -15.23 -9.22
N GLU A 78 1.74 -14.20 -9.07
CA GLU A 78 2.11 -12.87 -8.58
C GLU A 78 1.19 -12.48 -7.42
N LEU A 79 1.79 -11.97 -6.34
CA LEU A 79 1.09 -11.42 -5.19
C LEU A 79 1.51 -9.98 -4.97
N ILE A 80 0.55 -9.06 -4.84
CA ILE A 80 0.86 -7.66 -4.57
C ILE A 80 1.30 -7.53 -3.11
N VAL A 81 2.49 -6.99 -2.90
CA VAL A 81 3.11 -6.83 -1.59
C VAL A 81 3.62 -5.40 -1.40
N PHE A 82 3.66 -4.95 -0.15
CA PHE A 82 4.07 -3.60 0.24
C PHE A 82 5.06 -3.67 1.40
N PRO A 83 6.29 -3.15 1.29
CA PRO A 83 7.27 -3.24 2.35
C PRO A 83 6.85 -2.38 3.56
N LYS A 84 7.03 -2.92 4.77
CA LYS A 84 6.74 -2.22 6.03
C LYS A 84 7.71 -1.07 6.27
N ALA A 85 9.00 -1.33 6.07
CA ALA A 85 10.09 -0.38 6.19
C ALA A 85 10.79 -0.20 4.84
N THR A 86 11.75 0.73 4.76
CA THR A 86 12.60 0.84 3.58
C THR A 86 13.48 -0.41 3.50
N VAL A 87 13.35 -1.18 2.42
CA VAL A 87 14.14 -2.39 2.16
C VAL A 87 15.08 -2.07 1.01
N HIS A 88 16.39 -2.01 1.28
CA HIS A 88 17.40 -1.57 0.33
C HIS A 88 17.07 -0.20 -0.30
N ARG A 89 16.74 -0.16 -1.59
CA ARG A 89 16.33 1.06 -2.33
C ARG A 89 14.82 1.13 -2.57
N ILE A 90 14.05 0.26 -1.93
CA ILE A 90 12.59 0.22 -2.02
C ILE A 90 12.03 1.01 -0.83
N PRO A 91 11.35 2.13 -1.09
CA PRO A 91 10.83 2.93 0.00
C PRO A 91 9.55 2.28 0.58
N ALA A 92 9.29 2.50 1.87
CA ALA A 92 8.14 1.89 2.56
C ALA A 92 6.80 2.09 1.84
N LEU A 93 5.92 1.08 1.86
CA LEU A 93 4.61 1.09 1.20
C LEU A 93 4.66 1.28 -0.34
N ALA A 94 5.81 1.10 -0.96
CA ALA A 94 5.87 1.00 -2.42
C ALA A 94 5.11 -0.26 -2.87
N LYS A 95 4.38 -0.16 -3.98
CA LYS A 95 3.73 -1.31 -4.58
C LYS A 95 4.78 -2.20 -5.23
N CYS A 96 4.89 -3.42 -4.75
CA CYS A 96 5.77 -4.45 -5.30
C CYS A 96 4.98 -5.74 -5.53
N TYR A 97 5.62 -6.70 -6.19
CA TYR A 97 5.02 -7.96 -6.58
C TYR A 97 5.94 -9.08 -6.11
N LEU A 98 5.43 -9.98 -5.29
CA LEU A 98 6.07 -11.24 -4.99
C LEU A 98 5.71 -12.20 -6.13
N VAL A 99 6.69 -12.56 -6.93
CA VAL A 99 6.52 -13.40 -8.12
C VAL A 99 7.18 -14.75 -7.88
N LYS A 100 6.46 -15.84 -8.11
CA LYS A 100 7.03 -17.20 -8.06
C LYS A 100 7.93 -17.42 -9.28
N THR A 101 9.10 -17.97 -9.05
CA THR A 101 10.09 -18.37 -10.07
C THR A 101 10.41 -19.86 -9.93
N ASP A 102 11.04 -20.46 -10.93
CA ASP A 102 11.37 -21.90 -10.91
C ASP A 102 12.26 -22.27 -9.71
N ASN A 103 13.16 -21.36 -9.32
CA ASN A 103 14.08 -21.53 -8.19
C ASN A 103 13.57 -20.89 -6.88
N GLY A 104 12.27 -20.57 -6.78
CA GLY A 104 11.67 -20.01 -5.56
C GLY A 104 10.75 -18.83 -5.83
N TRP A 105 11.14 -17.64 -5.40
CA TRP A 105 10.35 -16.43 -5.52
C TRP A 105 11.25 -15.22 -5.69
N ARG A 106 10.73 -14.08 -6.15
CA ARG A 106 11.45 -12.80 -6.20
C ARG A 106 10.51 -11.64 -5.94
N ILE A 107 11.03 -10.54 -5.44
CA ILE A 107 10.26 -9.32 -5.28
C ILE A 107 10.59 -8.36 -6.41
N GLU A 108 9.57 -8.00 -7.18
CA GLU A 108 9.66 -7.08 -8.30
C GLU A 108 8.90 -5.78 -7.97
N CYS A 109 9.62 -4.66 -7.90
CA CYS A 109 9.01 -3.34 -7.76
C CYS A 109 9.08 -2.61 -9.11
N ARG A 110 7.95 -2.58 -9.82
CA ARG A 110 7.83 -1.88 -11.12
C ARG A 110 7.87 -0.38 -10.90
N ARG A 111 8.77 0.30 -11.61
CA ARG A 111 8.94 1.76 -11.55
C ARG A 111 8.56 2.37 -12.89
N TRP A 112 8.00 3.58 -12.86
CA TRP A 112 7.44 4.19 -14.06
C TRP A 112 8.51 4.69 -15.04
N LEU A 113 9.60 5.30 -14.54
CA LEU A 113 10.66 5.91 -15.35
C LEU A 113 12.04 5.28 -15.10
N ARG A 114 12.10 4.17 -14.36
CA ARG A 114 13.35 3.49 -13.99
C ARG A 114 13.17 1.99 -14.22
N PRO A 115 14.26 1.23 -14.44
CA PRO A 115 14.18 -0.23 -14.53
C PRO A 115 13.51 -0.81 -13.28
N ALA A 116 12.80 -1.93 -13.42
CA ALA A 116 12.21 -2.61 -12.27
C ALA A 116 13.31 -2.92 -11.24
N LEU A 117 13.00 -2.73 -9.96
CA LEU A 117 13.92 -3.15 -8.91
C LEU A 117 13.57 -4.58 -8.53
N ILE A 118 14.51 -5.49 -8.78
CA ILE A 118 14.36 -6.91 -8.51
C ILE A 118 15.19 -7.22 -7.27
N VAL A 119 14.56 -7.81 -6.27
CA VAL A 119 15.22 -8.37 -5.09
C VAL A 119 15.03 -9.86 -5.15
N GLU A 120 16.13 -10.57 -5.35
CA GLU A 120 16.15 -12.02 -5.29
C GLU A 120 16.39 -12.47 -3.86
N PRO A 121 15.74 -13.55 -3.40
CA PRO A 121 15.98 -14.12 -2.10
C PRO A 121 17.42 -14.62 -2.02
N ASN A 122 18.02 -14.44 -0.85
CA ASN A 122 19.22 -15.20 -0.52
C ASN A 122 18.84 -16.69 -0.51
N SER A 123 19.68 -17.53 -1.11
CA SER A 123 19.50 -18.98 -1.14
C SER A 123 19.36 -19.52 0.29
N GLY A 124 18.14 -19.86 0.70
CA GLY A 124 17.80 -20.32 2.05
C GLY A 124 16.89 -19.40 2.87
N ALA A 125 16.46 -18.24 2.36
CA ALA A 125 15.53 -17.38 3.08
C ALA A 125 14.12 -18.00 3.14
N ALA A 126 13.65 -18.33 4.34
CA ALA A 126 12.29 -18.80 4.58
C ALA A 126 11.28 -17.64 4.44
N ILE A 127 10.14 -17.91 3.81
CA ILE A 127 9.00 -16.99 3.83
C ILE A 127 8.02 -17.45 4.90
N VAL A 128 7.72 -16.58 5.84
CA VAL A 128 6.69 -16.81 6.85
C VAL A 128 5.48 -15.91 6.59
N PHE A 129 4.32 -16.52 6.39
CA PHE A 129 3.04 -15.85 6.20
C PHE A 129 2.29 -15.74 7.52
N ALA A 130 1.76 -14.56 7.81
CA ALA A 130 0.95 -14.29 8.99
C ALA A 130 -0.38 -13.63 8.58
N ALA A 131 -1.48 -14.20 9.03
CA ALA A 131 -2.81 -13.64 8.79
C ALA A 131 -3.07 -12.45 9.73
N GLY A 132 -3.76 -11.42 9.26
CA GLY A 132 -4.12 -10.26 10.07
C GLY A 132 -5.50 -9.70 9.75
N PHE A 133 -5.98 -8.82 10.63
CA PHE A 133 -7.36 -8.31 10.55
C PHE A 133 -7.62 -7.43 9.31
N LEU A 134 -6.78 -6.43 9.06
CA LEU A 134 -6.94 -5.53 7.90
C LEU A 134 -6.09 -5.99 6.70
N LYS A 135 -4.93 -6.56 7.00
CA LYS A 135 -3.91 -6.95 6.04
C LYS A 135 -3.14 -8.14 6.59
N ASN A 136 -2.65 -8.97 5.69
CA ASN A 136 -1.76 -10.07 6.01
C ASN A 136 -0.31 -9.60 5.92
N THR A 137 0.58 -10.32 6.56
CA THR A 137 2.00 -9.99 6.66
C THR A 137 2.84 -11.14 6.13
N ILE A 138 3.91 -10.81 5.43
CA ILE A 138 4.94 -11.74 4.98
C ILE A 138 6.23 -11.31 5.66
N ARG A 139 6.90 -12.23 6.33
CA ARG A 139 8.24 -12.03 6.87
C ARG A 139 9.21 -12.87 6.06
N ILE A 140 10.25 -12.23 5.58
CA ILE A 140 11.37 -12.85 4.89
C ILE A 140 12.57 -12.65 5.79
N GLU A 141 13.19 -13.74 6.23
CA GLU A 141 14.38 -13.68 7.07
C GLU A 141 15.59 -13.09 6.30
N PRO A 142 16.47 -12.33 6.98
CA PRO A 142 16.46 -12.05 8.42
C PRO A 142 15.65 -10.81 8.87
N ASP A 143 15.23 -9.89 8.00
CA ASP A 143 14.56 -8.65 8.47
C ASP A 143 13.66 -7.92 7.44
N HIS A 144 13.03 -8.64 6.51
CA HIS A 144 12.19 -8.00 5.50
C HIS A 144 10.72 -8.33 5.71
N THR A 145 9.97 -7.34 6.21
CA THR A 145 8.52 -7.47 6.41
C THR A 145 7.76 -6.78 5.29
N PHE A 146 6.80 -7.49 4.71
CA PHE A 146 5.88 -6.99 3.70
C PHE A 146 4.42 -7.18 4.14
N PHE A 147 3.55 -6.35 3.62
CA PHE A 147 2.11 -6.42 3.80
C PHE A 147 1.43 -6.78 2.48
N PHE A 148 0.37 -7.55 2.55
CA PHE A 148 -0.53 -7.80 1.42
C PHE A 148 -1.97 -7.76 1.92
N GLY A 149 -2.92 -7.50 1.02
CA GLY A 149 -4.33 -7.41 1.41
C GLY A 149 -4.96 -8.80 1.61
N ARG A 150 -6.25 -8.79 1.91
CA ARG A 150 -7.00 -10.00 2.32
C ARG A 150 -7.72 -10.68 1.16
N ARG A 151 -7.41 -10.33 -0.08
CA ARG A 151 -8.10 -10.84 -1.27
C ARG A 151 -8.17 -12.38 -1.32
N TYR A 152 -7.10 -13.05 -0.89
CA TYR A 152 -6.96 -14.50 -0.95
C TYR A 152 -7.15 -15.19 0.41
N ASN A 153 -7.78 -14.52 1.39
CA ASN A 153 -7.83 -15.04 2.76
C ASN A 153 -8.63 -16.34 2.91
N ARG A 154 -9.55 -16.64 1.99
CA ARG A 154 -10.28 -17.92 1.96
C ARG A 154 -9.46 -19.09 1.41
N ALA A 155 -8.43 -18.78 0.63
CA ALA A 155 -7.49 -19.73 0.02
C ALA A 155 -6.06 -19.45 0.52
N PHE A 156 -5.94 -19.10 1.81
CA PHE A 156 -4.67 -18.69 2.40
C PHE A 156 -3.66 -19.84 2.41
N ASP A 157 -4.11 -21.06 2.73
CA ASP A 157 -3.25 -22.24 2.73
C ASP A 157 -2.78 -22.59 1.31
N GLU A 158 -3.65 -22.45 0.30
CA GLU A 158 -3.28 -22.59 -1.11
C GLU A 158 -2.23 -21.55 -1.53
N LEU A 159 -2.37 -20.30 -1.06
CA LEU A 159 -1.41 -19.22 -1.31
C LEU A 159 -0.05 -19.54 -0.66
N VAL A 160 -0.03 -20.00 0.58
CA VAL A 160 1.21 -20.36 1.29
C VAL A 160 1.91 -21.51 0.58
N ALA A 161 1.17 -22.55 0.21
CA ALA A 161 1.69 -23.69 -0.55
C ALA A 161 2.23 -23.24 -1.93
N MET A 162 1.55 -22.30 -2.60
CA MET A 162 1.99 -21.77 -3.89
C MET A 162 3.38 -21.14 -3.81
N PHE A 163 3.68 -20.40 -2.74
CA PHE A 163 4.96 -19.72 -2.54
C PHE A 163 5.98 -20.51 -1.71
N GLN A 164 5.69 -21.79 -1.40
CA GLN A 164 6.56 -22.64 -0.56
C GLN A 164 6.90 -21.98 0.79
N GLY A 165 5.94 -21.25 1.36
CA GLY A 165 6.11 -20.57 2.63
C GLY A 165 5.67 -21.40 3.83
N GLU A 166 6.01 -20.91 5.01
CA GLU A 166 5.53 -21.41 6.30
C GLU A 166 4.44 -20.49 6.86
N VAL A 167 3.56 -21.04 7.69
CA VAL A 167 2.49 -20.29 8.34
C VAL A 167 2.90 -19.96 9.78
N CYS A 168 2.82 -18.69 10.16
CA CYS A 168 3.00 -18.27 11.54
C CYS A 168 1.74 -18.57 12.36
N GLU A 169 1.72 -19.71 13.05
CA GLU A 169 0.58 -20.20 13.86
C GLU A 169 0.09 -19.18 14.89
N SER A 170 1.00 -18.46 15.56
CA SER A 170 0.66 -17.48 16.60
C SER A 170 -0.21 -16.30 16.12
N SER A 171 -0.26 -16.05 14.80
CA SER A 171 -1.08 -14.98 14.21
C SER A 171 -2.48 -15.42 13.82
N ILE A 172 -2.67 -16.73 13.56
CA ILE A 172 -3.94 -17.30 13.11
C ILE A 172 -4.94 -17.37 14.27
N ASP A 173 -4.50 -17.74 15.46
CA ASP A 173 -5.38 -17.87 16.62
C ASP A 173 -5.94 -16.52 17.08
N ALA A 174 -5.10 -15.48 17.08
CA ALA A 174 -5.55 -14.12 17.36
C ALA A 174 -6.57 -13.63 16.31
N CYS A 175 -6.34 -13.91 15.02
CA CYS A 175 -7.26 -13.52 13.96
C CYS A 175 -8.58 -14.32 13.99
N ARG A 176 -8.54 -15.60 14.36
CA ARG A 176 -9.74 -16.44 14.56
C ARG A 176 -10.58 -15.96 15.74
N GLN A 177 -9.94 -15.55 16.83
CA GLN A 177 -10.63 -15.01 18.00
C GLN A 177 -11.33 -13.69 17.67
N SER A 178 -10.65 -12.72 17.05
CA SER A 178 -11.29 -11.46 16.64
C SER A 178 -12.41 -11.66 15.62
N ALA A 179 -12.29 -12.63 14.71
CA ALA A 179 -13.36 -12.94 13.76
C ALA A 179 -14.61 -13.52 14.44
N LYS A 180 -14.43 -14.38 15.47
CA LYS A 180 -15.54 -14.93 16.27
C LYS A 180 -16.26 -13.86 17.06
N GLU A 181 -15.54 -12.91 17.64
CA GLU A 181 -16.12 -11.78 18.39
C GLU A 181 -16.96 -10.86 17.51
N ILE A 182 -16.47 -10.55 16.30
CA ILE A 182 -17.22 -9.71 15.34
C ILE A 182 -18.47 -10.44 14.85
N GLN A 183 -18.40 -11.75 14.57
CA GLN A 183 -19.58 -12.53 14.20
C GLN A 183 -20.61 -12.61 15.33
N ALA A 184 -20.17 -12.76 16.58
CA ALA A 184 -21.06 -12.76 17.74
C ALA A 184 -21.74 -11.40 17.94
N SER A 185 -20.99 -10.30 17.83
CA SER A 185 -21.51 -8.94 17.92
C SER A 185 -22.50 -8.63 16.80
N THR A 186 -22.20 -9.05 15.57
CA THR A 186 -23.10 -8.83 14.41
C THR A 186 -24.39 -9.64 14.52
N LYS A 187 -24.32 -10.90 15.02
CA LYS A 187 -25.52 -11.71 15.29
C LYS A 187 -26.38 -11.09 16.40
N ALA A 188 -25.76 -10.57 17.46
CA ALA A 188 -26.48 -9.92 18.55
C ALA A 188 -27.22 -8.65 18.08
N ALA A 189 -26.60 -7.87 17.18
CA ALA A 189 -27.20 -6.66 16.61
C ALA A 189 -28.32 -6.93 15.58
N LEU A 190 -28.41 -8.15 15.03
CA LEU A 190 -29.46 -8.54 14.07
C LEU A 190 -30.66 -9.24 14.73
N LEU A 191 -30.56 -9.63 16.00
CA LEU A 191 -31.60 -10.35 16.75
C LEU A 191 -32.26 -9.51 17.86
N GLY A 192 -31.85 -8.25 18.04
CA GLY A 192 -32.47 -7.27 18.93
C GLY A 192 -33.07 -6.12 18.13
#